data_AF-A0A1A9HKJ0-F1
#
_entry.id   AF-A0A1A9HKJ0-F1
#
_cell.length_a   1.000
_cell.length_b   1.000
_cell.length_c   1.000
_cell.angle_alpha   90.00
_cell.angle_beta   90.00
_cell.angle_gamma   90.00
#
_symmetry.space_group_name_H-M   'P 1'
#
loop_
_entity.id
_entity.type
_entity.pdbx_description
1 polymer ?
#
loop_
_entity_poly.entity_id
_entity_poly.type
_entity_poly.pdbx_seq_one_letter_code
_entity_poly.pdbx_strand_id
1 'polypeptide(L)' 'MPARFIVSEYNLLWEALKFYRQHLAQVSKNSVDEDEQVFVDENLVKLNGIFKDVQAAAKQDWDLDLK' A
#
# COMPACT_ATOMS: atom_id res chain seq x y z
N MET A 1 11.01 -22.97 -9.38
CA MET A 1 9.93 -22.47 -10.26
C MET A 1 9.79 -20.96 -10.06
N PRO A 2 9.85 -20.15 -11.12
CA PRO A 2 9.81 -18.69 -11.04
C PRO A 2 8.52 -18.13 -10.40
N ALA A 3 7.39 -18.83 -10.55
CA ALA A 3 6.10 -18.42 -9.98
C ALA A 3 6.10 -18.24 -8.45
N ARG A 4 6.87 -19.04 -7.70
CA ARG A 4 6.97 -18.90 -6.23
C ARG A 4 7.65 -17.59 -5.82
N PHE A 5 8.61 -17.13 -6.62
CA PHE A 5 9.32 -15.87 -6.35
C PHE A 5 8.39 -14.68 -6.58
N ILE A 6 7.63 -14.70 -7.68
CA ILE A 6 6.73 -13.60 -8.03
C ILE A 6 5.60 -13.45 -7.00
N VAL A 7 5.01 -14.56 -6.55
CA VAL A 7 4.03 -14.51 -5.44
C VAL A 7 4.64 -13.96 -4.15
N SER A 8 5.90 -14.28 -3.84
CA SER A 8 6.58 -13.72 -2.66
C SER A 8 6.85 -12.22 -2.79
N GLU A 9 7.13 -11.72 -4.00
CA GLU A 9 7.35 -10.30 -4.26
C GLU A 9 6.06 -9.48 -4.12
N TYR A 10 4.92 -9.98 -4.64
CA TYR A 10 3.64 -9.32 -4.43
C TYR A 10 3.26 -9.22 -2.95
N ASN A 11 3.50 -10.27 -2.16
CA ASN A 11 3.26 -10.24 -0.71
C ASN A 11 4.20 -9.26 0.00
N LEU A 12 5.48 -9.22 -0.37
CA LEU A 12 6.44 -8.27 0.20
C LEU A 12 6.04 -6.82 -0.09
N LEU A 13 5.65 -6.54 -1.34
CA LEU A 13 5.15 -5.23 -1.75
C LEU A 13 3.88 -4.87 -0.96
N TRP A 14 2.96 -5.82 -0.80
CA TRP A 14 1.72 -5.62 -0.04
C TRP A 14 1.99 -5.24 1.42
N GLU A 15 2.89 -5.95 2.09
CA GLU A 15 3.29 -5.64 3.46
C GLU A 15 3.99 -4.27 3.58
N ALA A 16 4.85 -3.93 2.63
CA ALA A 16 5.51 -2.62 2.61
C ALA A 16 4.49 -1.46 2.47
N LEU A 17 3.48 -1.63 1.61
CA LEU A 17 2.40 -0.65 1.46
C LEU A 17 1.57 -0.53 2.74
N LYS A 18 1.28 -1.64 3.44
CA LYS A 18 0.56 -1.60 4.73
C LYS A 18 1.36 -0.83 5.78
N PHE A 19 2.65 -1.11 5.87
CA PHE A 19 3.54 -0.44 6.81
C PHE A 19 3.57 1.07 6.55
N TYR A 20 3.70 1.47 5.29
CA TYR A 20 3.67 2.89 4.92
C TYR A 20 2.33 3.56 5.24
N ARG A 21 1.20 2.86 5.02
CA ARG A 21 -0.14 3.35 5.42
C ARG A 21 -0.24 3.59 6.92
N GLN A 22 0.28 2.66 7.73
CA GLN A 22 0.29 2.79 9.19
C GLN A 22 1.15 3.98 9.63
N HIS A 23 2.30 4.18 8.99
CA HIS A 23 3.17 5.32 9.25
C HIS A 23 2.46 6.65 8.94
N LEU A 24 1.87 6.79 7.74
CA LEU A 24 1.12 7.99 7.38
C LEU A 24 -0.05 8.26 8.33
N ALA A 25 -0.83 7.24 8.69
CA ALA A 25 -1.92 7.40 9.65
C ALA A 25 -1.42 7.90 11.03
N GLN A 26 -0.23 7.45 11.45
CA GLN A 26 0.38 7.91 12.69
C GLN A 26 0.86 9.36 12.62
N VAL A 27 1.38 9.79 11.47
CA VAL A 27 1.79 11.18 11.21
C VAL A 27 0.56 12.10 11.20
N SER A 28 -0.49 11.75 10.45
CA SER A 28 -1.77 12.49 10.42
C SER A 28 -2.34 12.69 11.82
N LYS A 29 -2.35 11.64 12.65
CA LYS A 29 -2.89 11.69 14.02
C LYS A 29 -2.09 12.60 14.97
N ASN A 30 -0.79 12.76 14.73
CA ASN A 30 0.12 13.48 15.62
C ASN A 30 0.47 14.88 15.12
N SER A 31 0.18 15.21 13.87
CA SER A 31 0.51 16.51 13.31
C SER A 31 -0.48 17.58 13.77
N VAL A 32 0.07 18.72 14.19
CA VAL A 32 -0.68 19.93 14.54
C VAL A 32 -0.60 20.96 13.39
N ASP A 33 0.14 20.63 12.33
CA ASP A 33 0.34 21.47 11.15
C ASP A 33 -0.68 21.08 10.08
N GLU A 34 -1.54 22.03 9.69
CA GLU A 34 -2.57 21.82 8.67
C GLU A 34 -1.95 21.44 7.31
N ASP A 35 -0.79 21.99 6.96
CA ASP A 35 -0.13 21.69 5.69
C ASP A 35 0.39 20.24 5.67
N GLU A 36 0.91 19.77 6.80
CA GLU A 36 1.35 18.38 6.96
C GLU A 36 0.16 17.40 6.96
N GLN A 37 -0.97 17.77 7.56
CA GLN A 37 -2.19 16.96 7.50
C GLN A 37 -2.70 16.82 6.06
N VAL A 38 -2.78 17.92 5.29
CA VAL A 38 -3.19 17.88 3.89
C VAL A 38 -2.25 17.00 3.06
N PHE A 39 -0.93 17.15 3.24
CA PHE A 39 0.05 16.32 2.56
C PHE A 39 -0.14 14.83 2.88
N VAL A 40 -0.36 14.48 4.14
CA VAL A 40 -0.56 13.09 4.55
C VAL A 40 -1.85 12.52 3.97
N ASP A 41 -2.94 13.27 3.99
CA ASP A 41 -4.23 12.84 3.46
C ASP A 41 -4.17 12.59 1.94
N GLU A 42 -3.52 13.48 1.18
CA GLU A 42 -3.28 13.26 -0.24
C GLU A 42 -2.48 11.97 -0.51
N ASN A 43 -1.46 11.71 0.29
CA ASN A 43 -0.66 10.50 0.16
C ASN A 43 -1.46 9.24 0.53
N LEU A 44 -2.34 9.30 1.52
CA LEU A 44 -3.25 8.20 1.85
C LEU A 44 -4.22 7.89 0.70
N VAL A 45 -4.76 8.91 0.02
CA VAL A 45 -5.61 8.73 -1.17
C VAL A 45 -4.84 8.06 -2.30
N LYS A 46 -3.63 8.54 -2.62
CA LYS A 46 -2.76 7.93 -3.65
C LYS A 46 -2.43 6.48 -3.30
N LEU A 47 -2.11 6.22 -2.03
CA LEU A 47 -1.78 4.88 -1.54
C LEU A 47 -2.95 3.90 -1.69
N ASN A 48 -4.18 4.36 -1.44
CA ASN A 48 -5.38 3.53 -1.67
C ASN A 48 -5.58 3.19 -3.16
N GLY A 49 -5.18 4.08 -4.07
CA GLY A 49 -5.11 3.76 -5.51
C GLY A 49 -4.12 2.63 -5.79
N ILE A 50 -2.89 2.78 -5.30
CA ILE A 50 -1.82 1.78 -5.45
C ILE A 50 -2.25 0.41 -4.89
N PHE A 51 -2.91 0.37 -3.73
CA PHE A 51 -3.43 -0.89 -3.17
C PHE A 51 -4.40 -1.60 -4.12
N LYS A 52 -5.32 -0.86 -4.75
CA LYS A 52 -6.26 -1.44 -5.72
C LYS A 52 -5.55 -1.96 -6.95
N ASP A 53 -4.60 -1.20 -7.47
CA ASP A 53 -3.84 -1.57 -8.67
C ASP A 53 -2.99 -2.82 -8.43
N VAL A 54 -2.29 -2.89 -7.30
CA VAL A 54 -1.48 -4.06 -6.90
C VAL A 54 -2.37 -5.29 -6.68
N GLN A 55 -3.52 -5.12 -6.03
CA GLN A 55 -4.48 -6.22 -5.83
C GLN A 55 -5.06 -6.72 -7.15
N ALA A 56 -5.42 -5.81 -8.05
CA ALA A 56 -5.93 -6.16 -9.38
C ALA A 56 -4.87 -6.89 -10.22
N ALA A 57 -3.63 -6.39 -10.25
CA ALA A 57 -2.52 -7.03 -10.96
C ALA A 57 -2.22 -8.43 -10.40
N ALA A 58 -2.13 -8.56 -9.06
CA ALA A 58 -1.90 -9.86 -8.42
C ALA A 58 -2.99 -10.88 -8.76
N LYS A 59 -4.26 -10.44 -8.78
CA LYS A 59 -5.39 -11.29 -9.14
C LYS A 59 -5.39 -11.66 -10.62
N GLN A 60 -5.13 -10.69 -11.50
CA GLN A 60 -5.14 -10.90 -12.95
C GLN A 60 -4.00 -11.81 -13.42
N ASP A 61 -2.79 -11.56 -12.94
CA ASP A 61 -1.58 -12.19 -13.48
C ASP A 61 -1.31 -13.55 -12.82
N TRP A 62 -1.76 -13.75 -11.57
CA TRP A 62 -1.38 -14.91 -10.75
C TRP A 62 -2.54 -15.55 -9.97
N ASP A 63 -3.78 -15.09 -10.16
CA ASP A 63 -4.95 -15.47 -9.35
C ASP A 63 -4.72 -15.34 -7.83
N LEU A 64 -3.86 -14.39 -7.44
CA LEU A 64 -3.40 -14.23 -6.07
C LEU A 64 -4.29 -13.24 -5.31
N ASP A 65 -4.91 -13.72 -4.23
CA ASP A 65 -5.65 -12.88 -3.29
C ASP A 65 -4.72 -12.38 -2.18
N LEU A 66 -4.28 -11.12 -2.30
CA LEU A 66 -3.47 -10.45 -1.28
C LEU A 66 -4.30 -10.15 -0.03
N LYS A 67 -3.77 -10.53 1.14
CA LYS A 67 -4.39 -10.32 2.47
C LYS A 67 -3.54 -9.37 3.27
#